data_AF-A0A9P5KZ42-F1
#
_entry.id   AF-A0A9P5KZ42-F1
#
_cell.length_a   1.000
_cell.length_b   1.000
_cell.length_c   1.000
_cell.angle_alpha   90.00
_cell.angle_beta   90.00
_cell.angle_gamma   90.00
#
_symmetry.space_group_name_H-M   'P 1'
#
loop_
_entity.id
_entity.type
_entity.pdbx_description
1 polymer ?
#
loop_
_entity_poly.entity_id
_entity_poly.type
_entity_poly.pdbx_seq_one_letter_code
_entity_poly.pdbx_strand_id
1 'polypeptide(L)'
;MSAMEFLADVEGGVVPVDCHKKVLQIAFIYMDEGLWLENGVFEVVEKLHARGWSFGEGKLRFNRTLDIFYLTQLAAAIYRSTDQLEGDFPSPDDFQSFYTTHHALLHSSVWRSYYSTTFLTQRTTARFYRLPDLQDLPDSDSPLGLPRQRPTAFATKLPRWAYSVARTHRRQPTLPLATLTGLAISTLETTITRLRMAHTSVLPYSETQARFWLDYMGLGSPGRSGSSKAVSREALEPNMFGILVAQGAYDMYAWEAKYSAQLWEASAAMRGVAKPDMDGVWKSEVMWCGLPDGGVGPQAWCRGWEAEVGSEEEVEFLSAVAVEETVGVKADVGELDFIVRSHMLLGVMRAAVERGRERDGFLDELARGMTGIGKIEEGRIRRWLREVLGVVEPYVKTWEGVWPTIEVERREVLRRILVENGQLFARWKLSPGLKEFSFALGPME
;
A
#
# COMPACT_ATOMS: atom_id res chain seq x y z
N MET A 1 -26.75 -8.20 29.04
CA MET A 1 -26.18 -9.11 28.04
C MET A 1 -24.71 -8.78 28.00
N SER A 2 -23.86 -9.75 28.34
CA SER A 2 -22.41 -9.59 28.20
C SER A 2 -22.01 -9.57 26.72
N ALA A 3 -20.81 -9.11 26.43
CA ALA A 3 -20.23 -9.12 25.09
C ALA A 3 -20.17 -10.55 24.50
N MET A 4 -19.80 -11.54 25.33
CA MET A 4 -19.72 -12.95 24.89
C MET A 4 -21.09 -13.57 24.67
N GLU A 5 -22.09 -13.23 25.51
CA GLU A 5 -23.49 -13.63 25.26
C GLU A 5 -23.99 -13.04 23.93
N PHE A 6 -23.74 -11.76 23.69
CA PHE A 6 -24.09 -11.10 22.43
C PHE A 6 -23.42 -11.77 21.24
N LEU A 7 -22.12 -12.06 21.32
CA LEU A 7 -21.37 -12.71 20.25
C LEU A 7 -21.93 -14.12 19.97
N ALA A 8 -22.19 -14.92 21.00
CA ALA A 8 -22.76 -16.24 20.86
C ALA A 8 -24.16 -16.20 20.22
N ASP A 9 -25.01 -15.26 20.61
CA ASP A 9 -26.34 -15.07 20.04
C ASP A 9 -26.28 -14.65 18.56
N VAL A 10 -25.33 -13.78 18.21
CA VAL A 10 -25.11 -13.36 16.83
C VAL A 10 -24.56 -14.51 15.97
N GLU A 11 -23.55 -15.24 16.46
CA GLU A 11 -22.97 -16.39 15.77
C GLU A 11 -23.96 -17.56 15.63
N GLY A 12 -24.84 -17.74 16.62
CA GLY A 12 -25.94 -18.70 16.58
C GLY A 12 -27.13 -18.28 15.73
N GLY A 13 -27.11 -17.07 15.15
CA GLY A 13 -28.19 -16.54 14.31
C GLY A 13 -29.45 -16.09 15.07
N VAL A 14 -29.37 -15.98 16.40
CA VAL A 14 -30.45 -15.47 17.25
C VAL A 14 -30.61 -13.96 17.06
N VAL A 15 -29.50 -13.24 16.96
CA VAL A 15 -29.47 -11.79 16.73
C VAL A 15 -29.00 -11.49 15.30
N PRO A 16 -29.82 -10.83 14.45
CA PRO A 16 -29.40 -10.49 13.10
C PRO A 16 -28.37 -9.36 13.09
N VAL A 17 -27.36 -9.47 12.23
CA VAL A 17 -26.37 -8.42 11.95
C VAL A 17 -26.86 -7.55 10.79
N ASP A 18 -27.65 -6.54 11.12
CA ASP A 18 -28.44 -5.73 10.17
C ASP A 18 -27.99 -4.27 10.08
N CYS A 19 -26.99 -3.85 10.87
CA CYS A 19 -26.52 -2.48 10.87
C CYS A 19 -25.03 -2.37 11.22
N HIS A 20 -24.43 -1.27 10.78
CA HIS A 20 -23.02 -0.89 11.01
C HIS A 20 -22.59 -1.03 12.47
N LYS A 21 -23.43 -0.58 13.41
CA LYS A 21 -23.12 -0.61 14.84
C LYS A 21 -22.96 -2.04 15.39
N LYS A 22 -23.73 -3.00 14.89
CA LYS A 22 -23.59 -4.41 15.30
C LYS A 22 -22.30 -5.02 14.73
N VAL A 23 -21.96 -4.71 13.48
CA VAL A 23 -20.67 -5.14 12.89
C VAL A 23 -19.50 -4.57 13.68
N LEU A 24 -19.57 -3.29 14.09
CA LEU A 24 -18.58 -2.67 14.97
C LEU A 24 -18.48 -3.37 16.33
N GLN A 25 -19.61 -3.72 16.95
CA GLN A 25 -19.61 -4.40 18.25
C GLN A 25 -18.93 -5.77 18.16
N ILE A 26 -19.26 -6.55 17.13
CA ILE A 26 -18.61 -7.83 16.85
C ILE A 26 -17.10 -7.64 16.62
N ALA A 27 -16.74 -6.68 15.77
CA ALA A 27 -15.34 -6.38 15.48
C ALA A 27 -14.57 -5.95 16.74
N PHE A 28 -15.19 -5.16 17.62
CA PHE A 28 -14.61 -4.75 18.90
C PHE A 28 -14.32 -5.95 19.80
N ILE A 29 -15.24 -6.91 19.88
CA ILE A 29 -15.05 -8.15 20.64
C ILE A 29 -13.91 -8.99 20.03
N TYR A 30 -13.88 -9.15 18.71
CA TYR A 30 -12.79 -9.89 18.04
C TYR A 30 -11.42 -9.20 18.14
N MET A 31 -11.41 -7.87 18.29
CA MET A 31 -10.17 -7.09 18.44
C MET A 31 -9.58 -7.20 19.85
N ASP A 32 -10.41 -7.41 20.87
CA ASP A 32 -9.96 -7.69 22.25
C ASP A 32 -9.12 -8.98 22.33
N GLU A 33 -9.52 -10.00 21.58
CA GLU A 33 -8.78 -11.27 21.48
C GLU A 33 -7.57 -11.19 20.51
N GLY A 34 -7.62 -10.33 19.48
CA GLY A 34 -6.75 -10.41 18.30
C GLY A 34 -5.68 -9.34 18.12
N LEU A 35 -5.70 -8.22 18.85
CA LEU A 35 -4.76 -7.10 18.61
C LEU A 35 -3.33 -7.34 19.11
N TRP A 36 -3.08 -8.39 19.91
CA TRP A 36 -1.82 -8.56 20.64
C TRP A 36 -1.06 -9.86 20.37
N LEU A 37 -1.70 -10.88 19.80
CA LEU A 37 -1.11 -12.21 19.65
C LEU A 37 -1.13 -12.76 18.20
N GLU A 38 -1.88 -12.16 17.28
CA GLU A 38 -2.07 -12.66 15.90
C GLU A 38 -1.86 -11.58 14.81
N ASN A 39 -2.59 -11.59 13.68
CA ASN A 39 -2.39 -10.66 12.54
C ASN A 39 -3.23 -9.36 12.61
N GLY A 40 -3.77 -9.00 13.78
CA GLY A 40 -4.50 -7.74 14.01
C GLY A 40 -5.71 -7.54 13.09
N VAL A 41 -5.86 -6.34 12.52
CA VAL A 41 -6.99 -5.99 11.63
C VAL A 41 -7.16 -6.94 10.45
N PHE A 42 -6.08 -7.57 9.96
CA PHE A 42 -6.14 -8.48 8.81
C PHE A 42 -6.79 -9.80 9.13
N GLU A 43 -6.73 -10.26 10.37
CA GLU A 43 -7.41 -11.49 10.77
C GLU A 43 -8.87 -11.26 11.11
N VAL A 44 -9.16 -10.15 11.80
CA VAL A 44 -10.52 -9.80 12.17
C VAL A 44 -11.39 -9.64 10.92
N VAL A 45 -10.87 -9.05 9.83
CA VAL A 45 -11.63 -8.97 8.57
C VAL A 45 -11.94 -10.37 7.99
N GLU A 46 -11.04 -11.35 8.12
CA GLU A 46 -11.33 -12.72 7.68
C GLU A 46 -12.42 -13.37 8.54
N LYS A 47 -12.36 -13.18 9.87
CA LYS A 47 -13.38 -13.68 10.81
C LYS A 47 -14.77 -13.10 10.49
N LEU A 48 -14.84 -11.82 10.12
CA LEU A 48 -16.07 -11.15 9.68
C LEU A 48 -16.56 -11.71 8.33
N HIS A 49 -15.68 -11.79 7.33
CA HIS A 49 -16.02 -12.24 5.98
C HIS A 49 -16.49 -13.71 5.97
N ALA A 50 -15.86 -14.59 6.75
CA ALA A 50 -16.24 -15.99 6.88
C ALA A 50 -17.68 -16.19 7.40
N ARG A 51 -18.21 -15.21 8.14
CA ARG A 51 -19.59 -15.20 8.65
C ARG A 51 -20.54 -14.35 7.81
N GLY A 52 -20.08 -13.84 6.66
CA GLY A 52 -20.87 -13.04 5.73
C GLY A 52 -21.11 -11.60 6.17
N TRP A 53 -20.31 -11.10 7.13
CA TRP A 53 -20.40 -9.75 7.68
C TRP A 53 -19.40 -8.80 7.01
N SER A 54 -19.83 -7.57 6.79
CA SER A 54 -19.04 -6.50 6.18
C SER A 54 -19.59 -5.15 6.64
N PHE A 55 -18.73 -4.14 6.72
CA PHE A 55 -19.11 -2.75 6.95
C PHE A 55 -19.66 -2.09 5.68
N GLY A 56 -19.26 -2.59 4.52
CA GLY A 56 -19.73 -2.09 3.24
C GLY A 56 -21.12 -2.58 2.86
N GLU A 57 -21.85 -1.76 2.14
CA GLU A 57 -23.18 -2.06 1.59
C GLU A 57 -23.19 -1.98 0.06
N GLY A 58 -24.12 -2.69 -0.58
CA GLY A 58 -24.26 -2.69 -2.04
C GLY A 58 -22.96 -3.08 -2.75
N LYS A 59 -22.46 -2.21 -3.64
CA LYS A 59 -21.20 -2.42 -4.39
C LYS A 59 -19.94 -2.41 -3.51
N LEU A 60 -20.05 -1.98 -2.26
CA LEU A 60 -18.94 -1.94 -1.30
C LEU A 60 -18.99 -3.12 -0.32
N ARG A 61 -20.00 -3.99 -0.41
CA ARG A 61 -20.07 -5.18 0.46
C ARG A 61 -18.87 -6.09 0.21
N PHE A 62 -18.25 -6.56 1.28
CA PHE A 62 -16.99 -7.33 1.26
C PHE A 62 -15.81 -6.60 0.60
N ASN A 63 -15.84 -5.26 0.61
CA ASN A 63 -14.70 -4.46 0.18
C ASN A 63 -13.62 -4.52 1.27
N ARG A 64 -12.54 -5.25 1.00
CA ARG A 64 -11.45 -5.48 1.96
C ARG A 64 -10.85 -4.16 2.46
N THR A 65 -10.68 -3.17 1.58
CA THR A 65 -10.14 -1.87 1.99
C THR A 65 -11.06 -1.14 2.95
N LEU A 66 -12.35 -1.07 2.64
CA LEU A 66 -13.33 -0.41 3.50
C LEU A 66 -13.48 -1.14 4.84
N ASP A 67 -13.50 -2.47 4.81
CA ASP A 67 -13.68 -3.27 6.01
C ASP A 67 -12.46 -3.16 6.95
N ILE A 68 -11.24 -3.28 6.40
CA ILE A 68 -10.01 -3.05 7.18
C ILE A 68 -9.93 -1.60 7.67
N PHE A 69 -10.34 -0.62 6.87
CA PHE A 69 -10.36 0.78 7.32
C PHE A 69 -11.15 0.94 8.62
N TYR A 70 -12.36 0.36 8.72
CA TYR A 70 -13.13 0.44 9.96
C TYR A 70 -12.43 -0.26 11.14
N LEU A 71 -11.73 -1.36 10.88
CA LEU A 71 -10.90 -2.01 11.90
C LEU A 71 -9.69 -1.14 12.31
N THR A 72 -9.08 -0.40 11.39
CA THR A 72 -8.02 0.56 11.72
C THR A 72 -8.53 1.74 12.55
N GLN A 73 -9.75 2.24 12.27
CA GLN A 73 -10.41 3.27 13.08
C GLN A 73 -10.70 2.77 14.50
N LEU A 74 -11.15 1.52 14.59
CA LEU A 74 -11.40 0.85 15.86
C LEU A 74 -10.10 0.67 16.65
N ALA A 75 -9.01 0.26 16.01
CA ALA A 75 -7.69 0.20 16.63
C ALA A 75 -7.27 1.57 17.17
N ALA A 76 -7.37 2.63 16.37
CA ALA A 76 -7.05 3.99 16.80
C ALA A 76 -7.89 4.43 18.01
N ALA A 77 -9.21 4.15 18.00
CA ALA A 77 -10.10 4.46 19.12
C ALA A 77 -9.75 3.69 20.41
N ILE A 78 -9.41 2.40 20.30
CA ILE A 78 -8.91 1.58 21.42
C ILE A 78 -7.67 2.24 22.01
N TYR A 79 -6.69 2.58 21.16
CA TYR A 79 -5.45 3.19 21.64
C TYR A 79 -5.64 4.57 22.25
N ARG A 80 -6.55 5.39 21.72
CA ARG A 80 -6.92 6.68 22.32
C ARG A 80 -7.65 6.55 23.66
N SER A 81 -8.15 5.35 23.99
CA SER A 81 -8.78 5.05 25.28
C SER A 81 -7.79 4.58 26.35
N THR A 82 -6.52 4.43 26.00
CA THR A 82 -5.45 3.94 26.88
C THR A 82 -4.32 4.96 26.92
N ASP A 83 -3.47 4.91 27.94
CA ASP A 83 -2.20 5.66 27.96
C ASP A 83 -1.14 5.07 26.99
N GLN A 84 -1.57 4.28 26.00
CA GLN A 84 -0.81 3.60 24.94
C GLN A 84 0.30 2.63 25.39
N LEU A 85 0.78 2.74 26.62
CA LEU A 85 1.90 1.99 27.19
C LEU A 85 1.59 1.34 28.54
N GLU A 86 0.71 1.91 29.38
CA GLU A 86 0.48 1.43 30.76
C GLU A 86 -1.01 1.43 31.21
N GLY A 87 -1.98 1.42 30.29
CA GLY A 87 -3.41 1.44 30.62
C GLY A 87 -4.14 0.11 30.34
N ASP A 88 -5.20 -0.16 31.11
CA ASP A 88 -6.15 -1.24 30.82
C ASP A 88 -6.89 -0.95 29.50
N PHE A 89 -7.00 -1.97 28.63
CA PHE A 89 -7.79 -1.87 27.41
C PHE A 89 -9.29 -1.74 27.74
N PRO A 90 -10.08 -1.05 26.90
CA PRO A 90 -11.51 -0.96 27.12
C PRO A 90 -12.14 -2.35 27.05
N SER A 91 -12.92 -2.72 28.07
CA SER A 91 -13.59 -4.02 28.12
C SER A 91 -14.58 -4.18 26.96
N PRO A 92 -14.71 -5.38 26.36
CA PRO A 92 -15.76 -5.69 25.39
C PRO A 92 -17.18 -5.33 25.87
N ASP A 93 -17.44 -5.45 27.17
CA ASP A 93 -18.74 -5.14 27.78
C ASP A 93 -19.06 -3.62 27.75
N ASP A 94 -18.03 -2.76 27.63
CA ASP A 94 -18.16 -1.30 27.65
C ASP A 94 -18.37 -0.69 26.25
N PHE A 95 -18.65 -1.51 25.22
CA PHE A 95 -18.78 -1.07 23.83
C PHE A 95 -19.69 0.15 23.64
N GLN A 96 -20.80 0.27 24.38
CA GLN A 96 -21.72 1.39 24.22
C GLN A 96 -21.10 2.73 24.64
N SER A 97 -20.36 2.75 25.75
CA SER A 97 -19.67 3.94 26.23
C SER A 97 -18.50 4.27 25.29
N PHE A 98 -17.72 3.26 24.92
CA PHE A 98 -16.63 3.37 23.95
C PHE A 98 -17.10 3.95 22.61
N TYR A 99 -18.19 3.43 22.04
CA TYR A 99 -18.77 3.90 20.79
C TYR A 99 -19.24 5.36 20.88
N THR A 100 -19.82 5.75 22.02
CA THR A 100 -20.28 7.13 22.23
C THR A 100 -19.11 8.11 22.28
N THR A 101 -18.05 7.75 23.02
CA THR A 101 -16.83 8.56 23.15
C THR A 101 -16.11 8.73 21.81
N HIS A 102 -16.00 7.66 21.02
CA HIS A 102 -15.25 7.63 19.75
C HIS A 102 -16.14 7.70 18.51
N HIS A 103 -17.37 8.19 18.65
CA HIS A 103 -18.37 8.21 17.59
C HIS A 103 -17.86 8.85 16.29
N ALA A 104 -17.04 9.90 16.38
CA ALA A 104 -16.46 10.58 15.23
C ALA A 104 -15.58 9.66 14.35
N LEU A 105 -14.84 8.73 14.96
CA LEU A 105 -14.00 7.75 14.25
C LEU A 105 -14.82 6.54 13.76
N LEU A 106 -15.90 6.19 14.46
CA LEU A 106 -16.62 4.93 14.25
C LEU A 106 -17.91 5.10 13.44
N HIS A 107 -18.32 6.32 13.13
CA HIS A 107 -19.57 6.57 12.39
C HIS A 107 -19.56 5.91 10.99
N SER A 108 -20.71 5.40 10.53
CA SER A 108 -20.85 4.68 9.25
C SER A 108 -20.55 5.53 8.01
N SER A 109 -20.47 6.85 8.16
CA SER A 109 -20.13 7.77 7.07
C SER A 109 -18.69 8.27 7.07
N VAL A 110 -17.91 7.95 8.10
CA VAL A 110 -16.57 8.54 8.32
C VAL A 110 -15.63 8.25 7.16
N TRP A 111 -15.74 7.08 6.51
CA TRP A 111 -14.90 6.68 5.39
C TRP A 111 -14.91 7.68 4.23
N ARG A 112 -15.99 8.45 4.05
CA ARG A 112 -16.13 9.43 2.97
C ARG A 112 -15.14 10.59 3.07
N SER A 113 -14.58 10.83 4.25
CA SER A 113 -13.51 11.81 4.44
C SER A 113 -12.14 11.26 4.07
N TYR A 114 -11.98 9.94 4.05
CA TYR A 114 -10.70 9.25 3.85
C TYR A 114 -10.58 8.66 2.45
N TYR A 115 -11.68 8.18 1.87
CA TYR A 115 -11.68 7.53 0.56
C TYR A 115 -12.62 8.18 -0.45
N SER A 116 -12.18 8.24 -1.70
CA SER A 116 -13.09 8.47 -2.81
C SER A 116 -13.87 7.20 -3.16
N THR A 117 -15.13 7.36 -3.59
CA THR A 117 -15.94 6.21 -4.02
C THR A 117 -15.35 5.54 -5.26
N THR A 118 -14.79 6.33 -6.19
CA THR A 118 -14.12 5.82 -7.38
C THR A 118 -12.93 4.92 -7.00
N PHE A 119 -12.14 5.32 -6.00
CA PHE A 119 -11.01 4.51 -5.54
C PHE A 119 -11.45 3.21 -4.87
N LEU A 120 -12.45 3.23 -3.98
CA LEU A 120 -12.95 2.01 -3.32
C LEU A 120 -13.59 1.02 -4.29
N THR A 121 -14.20 1.50 -5.37
CA THR A 121 -14.85 0.64 -6.38
C THR A 121 -13.87 0.05 -7.40
N GLN A 122 -12.58 0.42 -7.36
CA GLN A 122 -11.55 -0.24 -8.16
C GLN A 122 -11.44 -1.71 -7.74
N ARG A 123 -11.35 -2.62 -8.72
CA ARG A 123 -11.26 -4.07 -8.46
C ARG A 123 -10.10 -4.44 -7.53
N THR A 124 -8.97 -3.77 -7.67
CA THR A 124 -7.76 -4.00 -6.84
C THR A 124 -7.97 -3.50 -5.42
N THR A 125 -8.51 -2.30 -5.23
CA THR A 125 -8.82 -1.74 -3.90
C THR A 125 -9.90 -2.53 -3.16
N ALA A 126 -10.91 -3.05 -3.87
CA ALA A 126 -11.93 -3.89 -3.27
C ALA A 126 -11.37 -5.23 -2.74
N ARG A 127 -10.31 -5.75 -3.38
CA ARG A 127 -9.70 -7.06 -3.07
C ARG A 127 -8.51 -7.00 -2.14
N PHE A 128 -7.77 -5.90 -2.14
CA PHE A 128 -6.55 -5.71 -1.37
C PHE A 128 -6.64 -4.42 -0.58
N TYR A 129 -6.16 -4.45 0.66
CA TYR A 129 -6.07 -3.30 1.52
C TYR A 129 -5.15 -2.23 0.93
N ARG A 130 -5.67 -1.03 0.76
CA ARG A 130 -4.90 0.16 0.36
C ARG A 130 -5.18 1.30 1.34
N LEU A 131 -4.17 2.12 1.59
CA LEU A 131 -4.33 3.31 2.43
C LEU A 131 -5.27 4.33 1.75
N PRO A 132 -5.87 5.25 2.54
CA PRO A 132 -6.82 6.19 1.99
C PRO A 132 -6.23 7.21 1.02
N ASP A 133 -7.01 7.54 -0.02
CA ASP A 133 -6.60 8.44 -1.10
C ASP A 133 -6.91 9.91 -0.79
N LEU A 134 -7.80 10.21 0.17
CA LEU A 134 -8.27 11.55 0.55
C LEU A 134 -7.73 12.08 1.90
N GLN A 135 -7.31 11.22 2.83
CA GLN A 135 -6.65 11.60 4.10
C GLN A 135 -5.78 10.45 4.64
N ASP A 136 -4.80 10.76 5.49
CA ASP A 136 -4.02 9.75 6.19
C ASP A 136 -4.85 9.02 7.25
N LEU A 137 -4.47 7.79 7.60
CA LEU A 137 -5.09 7.12 8.75
C LEU A 137 -4.83 7.90 10.04
N PRO A 138 -5.77 7.87 11.01
CA PRO A 138 -5.53 8.47 12.31
C PRO A 138 -4.24 7.96 12.94
N ASP A 139 -3.50 8.90 13.54
CA ASP A 139 -2.30 8.65 14.34
C ASP A 139 -1.11 8.04 13.58
N SER A 140 -1.17 7.96 12.24
CA SER A 140 -0.16 7.28 11.38
C SER A 140 1.03 8.13 10.93
N ASP A 141 1.12 9.38 11.38
CA ASP A 141 2.12 10.39 11.00
C ASP A 141 3.22 10.65 12.06
N SER A 142 3.16 9.89 13.14
CA SER A 142 4.03 10.00 14.31
C SER A 142 4.48 8.63 14.81
N PRO A 143 5.57 8.57 15.60
CA PRO A 143 5.94 7.35 16.31
C PRO A 143 4.78 6.85 17.18
N LEU A 144 4.63 5.54 17.23
CA LEU A 144 3.61 4.90 18.04
C LEU A 144 3.92 5.17 19.53
N GLY A 145 2.90 5.56 20.31
CA GLY A 145 3.08 5.96 21.71
C GLY A 145 3.43 7.45 21.90
N LEU A 146 3.80 8.16 20.84
CA LEU A 146 4.18 9.59 20.89
C LEU A 146 3.43 10.41 19.81
N PRO A 147 2.07 10.37 19.77
CA PRO A 147 1.31 11.13 18.80
C PRO A 147 1.54 12.63 19.01
N ARG A 148 1.89 13.34 17.93
CA ARG A 148 1.97 14.79 17.97
C ARG A 148 0.58 15.39 17.89
N GLN A 149 0.30 16.42 18.68
CA GLN A 149 -0.93 17.19 18.55
C GLN A 149 -0.81 18.15 17.38
N ARG A 150 -0.89 17.63 16.15
CA ARG A 150 -0.86 18.41 14.91
C ARG A 150 -2.11 18.13 14.07
N PRO A 151 -2.63 19.12 13.32
CA PRO A 151 -3.77 18.90 12.43
C PRO A 151 -3.41 17.84 11.39
N THR A 152 -4.28 16.84 11.24
CA THR A 152 -4.10 15.79 10.23
C THR A 152 -4.30 16.38 8.85
N ALA A 153 -3.21 16.63 8.14
CA ALA A 153 -3.17 16.72 6.68
C ALA A 153 -2.43 15.48 6.15
N PHE A 154 -2.37 15.26 4.84
CA PHE A 154 -1.64 14.15 4.19
C PHE A 154 -0.11 14.19 4.46
N ALA A 155 0.29 14.04 5.70
CA ALA A 155 1.65 14.13 6.18
C ALA A 155 2.50 12.96 5.67
N THR A 156 1.90 11.77 5.53
CA THR A 156 2.60 10.52 5.19
C THR A 156 2.61 10.21 3.70
N LYS A 157 1.65 10.75 2.92
CA LYS A 157 1.47 10.40 1.49
C LYS A 157 2.71 10.70 0.64
N LEU A 158 3.20 11.95 0.66
CA LEU A 158 4.40 12.33 -0.11
C LEU A 158 5.68 11.63 0.39
N PRO A 159 5.96 11.55 1.71
CA PRO A 159 7.05 10.74 2.23
C PRO A 159 7.00 9.27 1.79
N ARG A 160 5.83 8.61 1.87
CA ARG A 160 5.67 7.21 1.49
C ARG A 160 5.97 7.00 0.00
N TRP A 161 5.43 7.86 -0.85
CA TRP A 161 5.74 7.86 -2.28
C TRP A 161 7.25 8.02 -2.51
N ALA A 162 7.88 9.03 -1.89
CA ALA A 162 9.32 9.28 -2.07
C ALA A 162 10.19 8.11 -1.56
N TYR A 163 9.76 7.46 -0.48
CA TYR A 163 10.40 6.24 0.03
C TYR A 163 10.32 5.11 -1.00
N SER A 164 9.17 4.93 -1.67
CA SER A 164 8.99 3.96 -2.75
C SER A 164 9.91 4.25 -3.95
N VAL A 165 10.04 5.53 -4.34
CA VAL A 165 10.95 5.98 -5.41
C VAL A 165 12.41 5.68 -5.08
N ALA A 166 12.89 6.12 -3.91
CA ALA A 166 14.26 5.91 -3.46
C ALA A 166 14.61 4.41 -3.37
N ARG A 167 13.67 3.58 -2.90
CA ARG A 167 13.86 2.12 -2.85
C ARG A 167 13.91 1.49 -4.22
N THR A 168 13.05 1.92 -5.15
CA THR A 168 13.04 1.40 -6.51
C THR A 168 14.40 1.62 -7.17
N HIS A 169 14.94 2.83 -7.09
CA HIS A 169 16.30 3.14 -7.58
C HIS A 169 17.39 2.28 -6.92
N ARG A 170 17.34 2.06 -5.59
CA ARG A 170 18.32 1.22 -4.88
C ARG A 170 18.23 -0.26 -5.25
N ARG A 171 17.03 -0.74 -5.57
CA ARG A 171 16.75 -2.15 -5.88
C ARG A 171 17.22 -2.53 -7.28
N GLN A 172 16.91 -1.68 -8.24
CA GLN A 172 17.10 -1.90 -9.66
C GLN A 172 17.59 -0.59 -10.28
N PRO A 173 18.91 -0.32 -10.26
CA PRO A 173 19.50 0.86 -10.88
C PRO A 173 19.62 0.67 -12.41
N THR A 174 18.61 0.06 -13.02
CA THR A 174 18.52 -0.22 -14.47
C THR A 174 18.34 1.07 -15.26
N LEU A 175 17.57 2.01 -14.71
CA LEU A 175 17.31 3.31 -15.30
C LEU A 175 18.29 4.39 -14.77
N PRO A 176 18.73 5.34 -15.63
CA PRO A 176 19.44 6.52 -15.17
C PRO A 176 18.63 7.29 -14.12
N LEU A 177 19.32 7.81 -13.09
CA LEU A 177 18.68 8.56 -12.00
C LEU A 177 17.79 9.71 -12.52
N ALA A 178 18.24 10.43 -13.55
CA ALA A 178 17.48 11.51 -14.16
C ALA A 178 16.15 11.03 -14.78
N THR A 179 16.18 9.90 -15.50
CA THR A 179 14.97 9.28 -16.08
C THR A 179 14.00 8.86 -15.00
N LEU A 180 14.47 8.13 -13.98
CA LEU A 180 13.64 7.69 -12.86
C LEU A 180 13.03 8.87 -12.10
N THR A 181 13.80 9.94 -11.87
CA THR A 181 13.32 11.17 -11.21
C THR A 181 12.26 11.87 -12.05
N GLY A 182 12.45 11.95 -13.37
CA GLY A 182 11.45 12.52 -14.29
C GLY A 182 10.15 11.73 -14.32
N LEU A 183 10.22 10.40 -14.33
CA LEU A 183 9.04 9.52 -14.21
C LEU A 183 8.32 9.72 -12.88
N ALA A 184 9.07 9.77 -11.77
CA ALA A 184 8.51 10.00 -10.44
C ALA A 184 7.73 11.33 -10.38
N ILE A 185 8.35 12.43 -10.78
CA ILE A 185 7.75 13.77 -10.74
C ILE A 185 6.49 13.84 -11.63
N SER A 186 6.59 13.38 -12.88
CA SER A 186 5.48 13.46 -13.84
C SER A 186 4.27 12.60 -13.45
N THR A 187 4.51 11.39 -12.93
CA THR A 187 3.43 10.51 -12.46
C THR A 187 2.76 11.05 -11.21
N LEU A 188 3.52 11.62 -10.28
CA LEU A 188 2.97 12.27 -9.08
C LEU A 188 2.08 13.47 -9.44
N GLU A 189 2.57 14.36 -10.30
CA GLU A 189 1.80 15.53 -10.77
C GLU A 189 0.49 15.11 -11.45
N THR A 190 0.56 14.13 -12.35
CA THR A 190 -0.61 13.61 -13.07
C THR A 190 -1.64 13.02 -12.11
N THR A 191 -1.18 12.21 -11.14
CA THR A 191 -2.06 11.53 -10.19
C THR A 191 -2.75 12.52 -9.26
N ILE A 192 -2.00 13.46 -8.68
CA ILE A 192 -2.56 14.50 -7.80
C ILE A 192 -3.53 15.40 -8.57
N THR A 193 -3.19 15.80 -9.79
CA THR A 193 -4.06 16.64 -10.63
C THR A 193 -5.38 15.93 -10.91
N ARG A 194 -5.33 14.65 -11.32
CA ARG A 194 -6.52 13.83 -11.57
C ARG A 194 -7.39 13.69 -10.32
N LEU A 195 -6.79 13.40 -9.16
CA LEU A 195 -7.52 13.24 -7.92
C LEU A 195 -8.19 14.56 -7.48
N ARG A 196 -7.47 15.68 -7.61
CA ARG A 196 -7.96 17.02 -7.27
C ARG A 196 -9.11 17.49 -8.17
N MET A 197 -9.13 17.07 -9.44
CA MET A 197 -10.27 17.35 -10.34
C MET A 197 -11.60 16.78 -9.80
N ALA A 198 -11.55 15.63 -9.11
CA ALA A 198 -12.71 15.03 -8.48
C ALA A 198 -12.92 15.53 -7.02
N HIS A 199 -11.84 15.89 -6.34
CA HIS A 199 -11.84 16.24 -4.91
C HIS A 199 -11.00 17.49 -4.62
N THR A 200 -11.64 18.66 -4.59
CA THR A 200 -10.96 19.95 -4.39
C THR A 200 -10.28 20.12 -3.03
N SER A 201 -10.63 19.28 -2.05
CA SER A 201 -9.99 19.21 -0.73
C SER A 201 -8.57 18.65 -0.78
N VAL A 202 -8.19 17.94 -1.86
CA VAL A 202 -6.84 17.41 -2.03
C VAL A 202 -5.87 18.54 -2.37
N LEU A 203 -4.75 18.61 -1.65
CA LEU A 203 -3.73 19.63 -1.87
C LEU A 203 -3.20 19.61 -3.32
N PRO A 204 -2.90 20.79 -3.92
CA PRO A 204 -2.33 20.84 -5.26
C PRO A 204 -0.92 20.23 -5.27
N TYR A 205 -0.50 19.76 -6.44
CA TYR A 205 0.86 19.28 -6.65
C TYR A 205 1.89 20.40 -6.39
N SER A 206 2.97 20.08 -5.69
CA SER A 206 4.13 20.96 -5.49
C SER A 206 5.41 20.21 -5.81
N GLU A 207 6.13 20.67 -6.84
CA GLU A 207 7.45 20.12 -7.17
C GLU A 207 8.46 20.38 -6.03
N THR A 208 8.31 21.48 -5.29
CA THR A 208 9.14 21.79 -4.11
C THR A 208 9.00 20.70 -3.06
N GLN A 209 7.76 20.36 -2.69
CA GLN A 209 7.48 19.34 -1.69
C GLN A 209 7.93 17.96 -2.17
N ALA A 210 7.68 17.62 -3.44
CA ALA A 210 8.12 16.36 -4.03
C ALA A 210 9.65 16.20 -3.96
N ARG A 211 10.40 17.21 -4.41
CA ARG A 211 11.88 17.19 -4.38
C ARG A 211 12.43 17.14 -2.97
N PHE A 212 11.85 17.90 -2.04
CA PHE A 212 12.25 17.83 -0.63
C PHE A 212 12.16 16.38 -0.10
N TRP A 213 11.06 15.69 -0.35
CA TRP A 213 10.88 14.32 0.13
C TRP A 213 11.76 13.30 -0.58
N LEU A 214 12.00 13.46 -1.90
CA LEU A 214 12.96 12.62 -2.62
C LEU A 214 14.37 12.74 -2.03
N ASP A 215 14.81 13.96 -1.74
CA ASP A 215 16.11 14.24 -1.11
C ASP A 215 16.15 13.69 0.32
N TYR A 216 15.11 13.93 1.12
CA TYR A 216 15.01 13.44 2.50
C TYR A 216 15.05 11.91 2.57
N MET A 217 14.42 11.22 1.61
CA MET A 217 14.45 9.76 1.51
C MET A 217 15.76 9.22 0.90
N GLY A 218 16.70 10.10 0.55
CA GLY A 218 18.03 9.75 0.05
C GLY A 218 18.00 9.15 -1.36
N LEU A 219 17.15 9.68 -2.25
CA LEU A 219 17.23 9.37 -3.68
C LEU A 219 18.62 9.76 -4.22
N GLY A 220 19.26 8.89 -5.00
CA GLY A 220 20.60 9.13 -5.55
C GLY A 220 21.76 9.03 -4.55
N SER A 221 21.49 8.92 -3.25
CA SER A 221 22.54 8.68 -2.24
C SER A 221 22.92 7.20 -2.17
N PRO A 222 24.22 6.86 -2.06
CA PRO A 222 24.60 5.50 -1.66
C PRO A 222 23.96 5.22 -0.30
N GLY A 223 23.40 4.02 -0.12
CA GLY A 223 22.62 3.68 1.07
C GLY A 223 23.34 4.00 2.38
N ARG A 224 22.58 4.22 3.46
CA ARG A 224 23.07 4.56 4.81
C ARG A 224 24.13 3.57 5.34
N SER A 225 24.15 2.36 4.79
CA SER A 225 25.28 1.42 4.89
C SER A 225 26.21 1.64 3.69
N GLY A 226 27.37 2.25 3.90
CA GLY A 226 28.42 2.50 2.89
C GLY A 226 29.06 1.25 2.27
N SER A 227 28.36 0.13 2.23
CA SER A 227 28.74 -1.11 1.57
C SER A 227 28.33 -1.05 0.10
N SER A 228 29.28 -0.79 -0.78
CA SER A 228 29.13 -0.65 -2.24
C SER A 228 28.94 -1.97 -3.01
N LYS A 229 28.58 -3.09 -2.37
CA LYS A 229 28.55 -4.40 -3.06
C LYS A 229 27.35 -5.32 -2.80
N ALA A 230 26.36 -4.91 -2.01
CA ALA A 230 25.12 -5.64 -1.89
C ALA A 230 23.95 -4.66 -1.98
N VAL A 231 22.95 -4.97 -2.81
CA VAL A 231 21.61 -4.39 -2.65
C VAL A 231 21.29 -4.56 -1.17
N SER A 232 21.15 -3.44 -0.43
CA SER A 232 21.02 -3.52 1.03
C SER A 232 19.86 -4.47 1.37
N ARG A 233 19.99 -5.27 2.42
CA ARG A 233 18.93 -6.22 2.81
C ARG A 233 17.57 -5.54 2.93
N GLU A 234 17.57 -4.28 3.38
CA GLU A 234 16.45 -3.34 3.45
C GLU A 234 15.79 -3.02 2.09
N ALA A 235 16.59 -2.98 1.01
CA ALA A 235 16.09 -2.84 -0.35
C ALA A 235 15.44 -4.14 -0.84
N LEU A 236 15.74 -5.32 -0.28
CA LEU A 236 15.10 -6.61 -0.62
C LEU A 236 13.92 -7.01 0.29
N GLU A 237 13.70 -6.30 1.40
CA GLU A 237 12.57 -6.51 2.32
C GLU A 237 11.25 -5.88 1.82
N PRO A 238 10.07 -6.22 2.40
CA PRO A 238 8.76 -5.64 2.04
C PRO A 238 8.70 -4.10 2.17
N ASN A 239 7.60 -3.47 1.74
CA ASN A 239 7.35 -2.07 2.08
C ASN A 239 7.00 -1.99 3.57
N MET A 240 7.83 -1.27 4.33
CA MET A 240 7.74 -1.15 5.78
C MET A 240 7.70 0.33 6.18
N PHE A 241 7.18 1.19 5.30
CA PHE A 241 7.17 2.64 5.54
C PHE A 241 6.41 3.02 6.80
N GLY A 242 5.18 2.54 6.97
CA GLY A 242 4.38 2.76 8.17
C GLY A 242 5.04 2.21 9.44
N ILE A 243 5.70 1.06 9.35
CA ILE A 243 6.47 0.49 10.47
C ILE A 243 7.67 1.39 10.83
N LEU A 244 8.38 1.91 9.83
CA LEU A 244 9.48 2.85 10.04
C LEU A 244 8.99 4.16 10.64
N VAL A 245 7.83 4.69 10.22
CA VAL A 245 7.20 5.85 10.86
C VAL A 245 6.86 5.55 12.31
N ALA A 246 6.23 4.40 12.60
CA ALA A 246 5.87 3.99 13.95
C ALA A 246 7.08 3.88 14.88
N GLN A 247 8.24 3.47 14.36
CA GLN A 247 9.50 3.38 15.09
C GLN A 247 10.25 4.73 15.19
N GLY A 248 9.76 5.77 14.52
CA GLY A 248 10.38 7.10 14.48
C GLY A 248 11.59 7.22 13.53
N ALA A 249 11.67 6.41 12.47
CA ALA A 249 12.79 6.48 11.50
C ALA A 249 12.71 7.72 10.63
N TYR A 250 11.48 8.23 10.42
CA TYR A 250 11.20 9.36 9.58
C TYR A 250 10.33 10.35 10.32
N ASP A 251 10.70 11.62 10.19
CA ASP A 251 9.90 12.72 10.71
C ASP A 251 9.07 13.32 9.58
N MET A 252 7.74 13.13 9.64
CA MET A 252 6.79 13.63 8.64
C MET A 252 6.73 15.17 8.57
N TYR A 253 7.37 15.87 9.50
CA TYR A 253 7.45 17.34 9.52
C TYR A 253 8.90 17.85 9.42
N ALA A 254 9.84 17.01 8.95
CA ALA A 254 11.23 17.41 8.72
C ALA A 254 11.39 18.62 7.77
N TRP A 255 10.37 18.93 6.97
CA TRP A 255 10.34 20.10 6.11
C TRP A 255 10.38 21.42 6.88
N GLU A 256 9.91 21.46 8.14
CA GLU A 256 9.91 22.66 8.99
C GLU A 256 11.32 23.19 9.27
N ALA A 257 12.34 22.34 9.14
CA ALA A 257 13.73 22.75 9.22
C ALA A 257 14.13 23.67 8.06
N LYS A 258 13.54 23.50 6.89
CA LYS A 258 13.96 24.18 5.65
C LYS A 258 12.94 25.18 5.13
N TYR A 259 11.66 25.00 5.43
CA TYR A 259 10.57 25.79 4.87
C TYR A 259 9.65 26.32 5.97
N SER A 260 9.30 27.61 5.90
CA SER A 260 8.20 28.16 6.68
C SER A 260 6.88 27.57 6.20
N ALA A 261 5.89 27.45 7.09
CA ALA A 261 4.56 26.96 6.71
C ALA A 261 3.95 27.79 5.56
N GLN A 262 4.15 29.11 5.56
CA GLN A 262 3.67 29.98 4.49
C GLN A 262 4.30 29.63 3.13
N LEU A 263 5.63 29.43 3.08
CA LEU A 263 6.30 29.07 1.83
C LEU A 263 5.95 27.64 1.40
N TRP A 264 5.87 26.71 2.35
CA TRP A 264 5.51 25.31 2.11
C TRP A 264 4.13 25.20 1.45
N GLU A 265 3.13 25.88 1.98
CA GLU A 265 1.76 25.89 1.43
C GLU A 265 1.69 26.67 0.11
N ALA A 266 2.35 27.83 0.02
CA ALA A 266 2.34 28.63 -1.20
C ALA A 266 3.07 27.95 -2.38
N SER A 267 4.00 27.02 -2.09
CA SER A 267 4.79 26.33 -3.12
C SER A 267 3.92 25.55 -4.12
N ALA A 268 2.76 25.05 -3.69
CA ALA A 268 1.83 24.31 -4.55
C ALA A 268 1.10 25.21 -5.57
N ALA A 269 1.08 26.52 -5.36
CA ALA A 269 0.53 27.49 -6.31
C ALA A 269 1.60 28.03 -7.28
N MET A 270 2.89 27.79 -7.04
CA MET A 270 3.99 28.29 -7.86
C MET A 270 4.36 27.30 -8.95
N ARG A 271 4.63 27.79 -10.18
CA ARG A 271 5.27 26.98 -11.23
C ARG A 271 6.77 26.99 -11.03
N GLY A 272 7.26 26.19 -10.08
CA GLY A 272 8.70 26.00 -9.88
C GLY A 272 9.09 25.54 -8.48
N VAL A 273 10.39 25.31 -8.31
CA VAL A 273 10.99 24.86 -7.05
C VAL A 273 11.38 26.06 -6.20
N ALA A 274 10.73 26.22 -5.05
CA ALA A 274 11.07 27.25 -4.08
C ALA A 274 12.35 26.89 -3.32
N LYS A 275 13.18 27.90 -3.06
CA LYS A 275 14.37 27.76 -2.21
C LYS A 275 13.94 27.74 -0.73
N PRO A 276 14.62 26.96 0.12
CA PRO A 276 14.45 27.03 1.57
C PRO A 276 14.53 28.48 2.10
N ASP A 277 13.62 28.85 3.01
CA ASP A 277 13.58 30.15 3.70
C ASP A 277 13.89 30.04 5.20
N MET A 278 14.07 28.83 5.73
CA MET A 278 14.51 28.57 7.09
C MET A 278 16.00 28.23 7.14
N ASP A 279 16.62 28.43 8.30
CA ASP A 279 18.06 28.29 8.53
C ASP A 279 18.53 26.85 8.80
N GLY A 280 17.61 25.87 8.84
CA GLY A 280 17.95 24.47 9.11
C GLY A 280 18.05 24.10 10.59
N VAL A 281 17.81 25.03 11.53
CA VAL A 281 18.11 24.84 12.96
C VAL A 281 17.00 24.09 13.72
N TRP A 282 15.97 23.61 13.04
CA TRP A 282 14.88 22.88 13.66
C TRP A 282 15.31 21.52 14.22
N LYS A 283 14.95 21.26 15.49
CA LYS A 283 15.22 19.99 16.16
C LYS A 283 14.00 19.09 16.04
N SER A 284 14.18 17.93 15.42
CA SER A 284 13.14 16.91 15.33
C SER A 284 12.62 16.51 16.71
N GLU A 285 11.29 16.51 16.83
CA GLU A 285 10.55 16.00 18.00
C GLU A 285 10.48 14.46 17.99
N VAL A 286 10.85 13.83 16.87
CA VAL A 286 10.82 12.38 16.70
C VAL A 286 12.13 11.78 17.21
N MET A 287 12.03 10.85 18.16
CA MET A 287 13.15 10.01 18.58
C MET A 287 12.98 8.60 18.03
N TRP A 288 14.04 8.07 17.41
CA TRP A 288 14.08 6.68 16.95
C TRP A 288 14.04 5.73 18.15
N CYS A 289 13.11 4.79 18.13
CA CYS A 289 12.90 3.86 19.24
C CYS A 289 13.81 2.60 19.19
N GLY A 290 14.74 2.49 18.23
CA GLY A 290 15.78 1.46 18.28
C GLY A 290 15.33 0.01 18.03
N LEU A 291 16.29 -0.89 17.90
CA LEU A 291 16.09 -2.33 18.10
C LEU A 291 16.65 -2.72 19.49
N PRO A 292 16.07 -3.74 20.18
CA PRO A 292 14.90 -4.50 19.76
C PRO A 292 13.65 -3.62 19.84
N ASP A 293 12.83 -3.65 18.80
CA ASP A 293 11.75 -2.70 18.51
C ASP A 293 10.58 -2.71 19.50
N GLY A 294 10.73 -3.37 20.65
CA GLY A 294 9.71 -3.46 21.70
C GLY A 294 8.36 -4.02 21.23
N GLY A 295 8.27 -4.59 20.02
CA GLY A 295 7.00 -4.96 19.38
C GLY A 295 6.28 -3.82 18.61
N VAL A 296 6.86 -2.63 18.46
CA VAL A 296 6.25 -1.47 17.77
C VAL A 296 5.98 -1.76 16.29
N GLY A 297 6.89 -2.44 15.60
CA GLY A 297 6.68 -2.82 14.19
C GLY A 297 5.48 -3.77 14.03
N PRO A 298 5.42 -4.88 14.78
CA PRO A 298 4.23 -5.72 14.88
C PRO A 298 2.95 -4.97 15.23
N GLN A 299 3.00 -4.01 16.16
CA GLN A 299 1.81 -3.21 16.52
C GLN A 299 1.34 -2.31 15.39
N ALA A 300 2.25 -1.60 14.70
CA ALA A 300 1.90 -0.77 13.55
C ALA A 300 1.28 -1.59 12.42
N TRP A 301 1.83 -2.79 12.19
CA TRP A 301 1.25 -3.78 11.28
C TRP A 301 -0.17 -4.17 11.68
N CYS A 302 -0.36 -4.61 12.94
CA CYS A 302 -1.66 -5.02 13.46
C CYS A 302 -2.70 -3.91 13.47
N ARG A 303 -2.28 -2.62 13.48
CA ARG A 303 -3.14 -1.44 13.33
C ARG A 303 -3.49 -1.08 11.89
N GLY A 304 -2.91 -1.76 10.89
CA GLY A 304 -3.12 -1.50 9.47
C GLY A 304 -2.34 -0.30 8.93
N TRP A 305 -1.19 0.06 9.51
CA TRP A 305 -0.37 1.16 8.97
C TRP A 305 0.38 0.77 7.68
N GLU A 306 0.35 -0.50 7.31
CA GLU A 306 0.88 -1.01 6.05
C GLU A 306 -0.23 -1.54 5.16
N ALA A 307 -0.25 -1.04 3.92
CA ALA A 307 -1.15 -1.55 2.90
C ALA A 307 -0.61 -2.84 2.26
N GLU A 308 -1.53 -3.65 1.75
CA GLU A 308 -1.24 -4.78 0.87
C GLU A 308 -0.77 -4.31 -0.51
N VAL A 309 -1.33 -3.19 -1.00
CA VAL A 309 -0.96 -2.57 -2.28
C VAL A 309 -0.74 -1.08 -2.08
N GLY A 310 0.29 -0.53 -2.74
CA GLY A 310 0.64 0.90 -2.64
C GLY A 310 -0.49 1.84 -3.08
N SER A 311 -0.31 3.14 -2.77
CA SER A 311 -1.23 4.19 -3.21
C SER A 311 -1.31 4.30 -4.74
N GLU A 312 -2.23 5.12 -5.27
CA GLU A 312 -2.28 5.36 -6.72
C GLU A 312 -0.96 5.96 -7.24
N GLU A 313 -0.36 6.88 -6.49
CA GLU A 313 0.93 7.51 -6.85
C GLU A 313 2.07 6.49 -6.89
N GLU A 314 2.12 5.56 -5.93
CA GLU A 314 3.11 4.48 -5.92
C GLU A 314 2.92 3.52 -7.10
N VAL A 315 1.67 3.12 -7.38
CA VAL A 315 1.36 2.18 -8.47
C VAL A 315 1.62 2.82 -9.84
N GLU A 316 1.23 4.08 -10.05
CA GLU A 316 1.49 4.82 -11.29
C GLU A 316 2.99 4.99 -11.53
N PHE A 317 3.75 5.34 -10.50
CA PHE A 317 5.21 5.44 -10.57
C PHE A 317 5.84 4.09 -10.95
N LEU A 318 5.51 3.02 -10.21
CA LEU A 318 6.07 1.69 -10.47
C LEU A 318 5.69 1.16 -11.85
N SER A 319 4.49 1.47 -12.33
CA SER A 319 4.03 1.12 -13.68
C SER A 319 4.81 1.86 -14.75
N ALA A 320 5.07 3.15 -14.56
CA ALA A 320 5.88 3.94 -15.49
C ALA A 320 7.34 3.45 -15.55
N VAL A 321 7.93 3.12 -14.40
CA VAL A 321 9.28 2.52 -14.34
C VAL A 321 9.29 1.17 -15.06
N ALA A 322 8.34 0.28 -14.77
CA ALA A 322 8.28 -1.04 -15.38
C ALA A 322 8.16 -0.96 -16.91
N VAL A 323 7.38 -0.01 -17.43
CA VAL A 323 7.27 0.22 -18.87
C VAL A 323 8.59 0.72 -19.46
N GLU A 324 9.26 1.65 -18.79
CA GLU A 324 10.53 2.20 -19.27
C GLU A 324 11.66 1.16 -19.25
N GLU A 325 11.69 0.26 -18.28
CA GLU A 325 12.63 -0.85 -18.22
C GLU A 325 12.49 -1.82 -19.40
N THR A 326 11.31 -1.90 -20.04
CA THR A 326 11.06 -2.79 -21.17
C THR A 326 11.39 -2.20 -22.54
N VAL A 327 11.83 -0.93 -22.59
CA VAL A 327 12.16 -0.25 -23.86
C VAL A 327 13.31 -0.96 -24.57
N GLY A 328 13.10 -1.33 -25.83
CA GLY A 328 14.09 -2.08 -26.62
C GLY A 328 14.27 -3.55 -26.24
N VAL A 329 13.54 -4.06 -25.25
CA VAL A 329 13.62 -5.46 -24.80
C VAL A 329 12.74 -6.34 -25.68
N LYS A 330 13.32 -7.40 -26.25
CA LYS A 330 12.54 -8.44 -26.93
C LYS A 330 11.92 -9.38 -25.90
N ALA A 331 10.66 -9.72 -26.08
CA ALA A 331 9.93 -10.62 -25.19
C ALA A 331 10.25 -12.10 -25.46
N ASP A 332 11.53 -12.41 -25.70
CA ASP A 332 12.05 -13.75 -25.93
C ASP A 332 12.86 -14.16 -24.69
N VAL A 333 12.71 -15.40 -24.21
CA VAL A 333 13.31 -15.87 -22.94
C VAL A 333 14.82 -15.59 -22.85
N GLY A 334 15.55 -15.70 -23.97
CA GLY A 334 17.00 -15.44 -24.03
C GLY A 334 17.41 -13.96 -23.88
N GLU A 335 16.46 -13.04 -24.03
CA GLU A 335 16.67 -11.58 -23.98
C GLU A 335 16.08 -10.96 -22.70
N LEU A 336 15.37 -11.75 -21.88
CA LEU A 336 14.80 -11.31 -20.61
C LEU A 336 15.85 -11.35 -19.49
N ASP A 337 16.01 -10.24 -18.78
CA ASP A 337 16.73 -10.23 -17.52
C ASP A 337 15.77 -10.62 -16.39
N PHE A 338 15.89 -11.87 -15.92
CA PHE A 338 15.06 -12.40 -14.84
C PHE A 338 15.34 -11.73 -13.46
N ILE A 339 16.37 -10.87 -13.34
CA ILE A 339 16.58 -10.01 -12.16
C ILE A 339 15.60 -8.82 -12.21
N VAL A 340 15.18 -8.38 -13.40
CA VAL A 340 14.29 -7.25 -13.64
C VAL A 340 12.85 -7.74 -13.70
N ARG A 341 11.98 -7.18 -12.85
CA ARG A 341 10.61 -7.67 -12.71
C ARG A 341 9.75 -7.39 -13.94
N SER A 342 9.90 -6.21 -14.51
CA SER A 342 9.18 -5.82 -15.71
C SER A 342 9.49 -6.72 -16.91
N HIS A 343 10.71 -7.26 -17.03
CA HIS A 343 11.06 -8.25 -18.05
C HIS A 343 10.31 -9.58 -17.81
N MET A 344 10.22 -10.04 -16.57
CA MET A 344 9.42 -11.23 -16.24
C MET A 344 7.94 -11.03 -16.59
N LEU A 345 7.37 -9.87 -16.26
CA LEU A 345 5.99 -9.52 -16.58
C LEU A 345 5.77 -9.39 -18.09
N LEU A 346 6.73 -8.82 -18.83
CA LEU A 346 6.74 -8.78 -20.29
C LEU A 346 6.73 -10.20 -20.89
N GLY A 347 7.53 -11.10 -20.34
CA GLY A 347 7.53 -12.51 -20.72
C GLY A 347 6.18 -13.19 -20.48
N VAL A 348 5.54 -12.97 -19.33
CA VAL A 348 4.18 -13.50 -19.08
C VAL A 348 3.16 -12.88 -20.04
N MET A 349 3.29 -11.58 -20.35
CA MET A 349 2.46 -10.93 -21.36
C MET A 349 2.63 -11.58 -22.73
N ARG A 350 3.86 -11.96 -23.13
CA ARG A 350 4.10 -12.73 -24.36
C ARG A 350 3.45 -14.09 -24.32
N ALA A 351 3.65 -14.84 -23.24
CA ALA A 351 3.03 -16.16 -23.05
C ALA A 351 1.50 -16.11 -23.14
N ALA A 352 0.89 -15.04 -22.64
CA ALA A 352 -0.56 -14.83 -22.68
C ALA A 352 -1.12 -14.68 -24.11
N VAL A 353 -0.29 -14.23 -25.06
CA VAL A 353 -0.66 -14.15 -26.48
C VAL A 353 -0.57 -15.51 -27.15
N GLU A 354 0.46 -16.29 -26.84
CA GLU A 354 0.65 -17.63 -27.40
C GLU A 354 -0.52 -18.58 -27.04
N ARG A 355 -0.70 -19.65 -27.83
CA ARG A 355 -1.79 -20.62 -27.63
C ARG A 355 -1.28 -22.06 -27.50
N GLY A 356 -2.01 -22.88 -26.74
CA GLY A 356 -1.77 -24.32 -26.62
C GLY A 356 -0.35 -24.66 -26.20
N ARG A 357 0.30 -25.56 -26.94
CA ARG A 357 1.64 -26.08 -26.59
C ARG A 357 2.75 -25.03 -26.62
N GLU A 358 2.61 -23.99 -27.44
CA GLU A 358 3.61 -22.91 -27.55
C GLU A 358 3.62 -22.08 -26.27
N ARG A 359 2.44 -21.75 -25.74
CA ARG A 359 2.28 -21.11 -24.44
C ARG A 359 2.91 -21.94 -23.32
N ASP A 360 2.57 -23.23 -23.25
CA ASP A 360 3.06 -24.11 -22.19
C ASP A 360 4.59 -24.25 -22.23
N GLY A 361 5.16 -24.41 -23.43
CA GLY A 361 6.61 -24.45 -23.64
C GLY A 361 7.30 -23.14 -23.23
N PHE A 362 6.72 -21.99 -23.58
CA PHE A 362 7.27 -20.69 -23.20
C PHE A 362 7.21 -20.45 -21.69
N LEU A 363 6.12 -20.84 -21.02
CA LEU A 363 6.00 -20.76 -19.56
C LEU A 363 7.01 -21.67 -18.85
N ASP A 364 7.28 -22.86 -19.39
CA ASP A 364 8.32 -23.77 -18.87
C ASP A 364 9.73 -23.20 -19.03
N GLU A 365 10.00 -22.48 -20.13
CA GLU A 365 11.26 -21.75 -20.33
C GLU A 365 11.41 -20.58 -19.36
N LEU A 366 10.35 -19.76 -19.18
CA LEU A 366 10.33 -18.71 -18.16
C LEU A 366 10.58 -19.26 -16.77
N ALA A 367 9.90 -20.35 -16.39
CA ALA A 367 10.06 -20.98 -15.09
C ALA A 367 11.51 -21.46 -14.85
N ARG A 368 12.14 -22.06 -15.87
CA ARG A 368 13.55 -22.46 -15.81
C ARG A 368 14.49 -21.26 -15.67
N GLY A 369 14.28 -20.20 -16.45
CA GLY A 369 15.06 -18.96 -16.37
C GLY A 369 15.00 -18.31 -14.98
N MET A 370 13.79 -18.21 -14.42
CA MET A 370 13.57 -17.69 -13.06
C MET A 370 14.18 -18.58 -11.98
N THR A 371 14.11 -19.91 -12.14
CA THR A 371 14.71 -20.88 -11.21
C THR A 371 16.23 -20.76 -11.21
N GLY A 372 16.84 -20.48 -12.37
CA GLY A 372 18.29 -20.30 -12.52
C GLY A 372 18.89 -19.18 -11.67
N ILE A 373 18.10 -18.19 -11.24
CA ILE A 373 18.56 -17.14 -10.31
C ILE A 373 18.73 -17.67 -8.88
N GLY A 374 18.11 -18.81 -8.54
CA GLY A 374 18.28 -19.48 -7.24
C GLY A 374 17.63 -18.76 -6.07
N LYS A 375 16.72 -17.80 -6.32
CA LYS A 375 16.03 -17.03 -5.27
C LYS A 375 14.74 -17.68 -4.76
N ILE A 376 14.15 -18.61 -5.52
CA ILE A 376 12.79 -19.12 -5.28
C ILE A 376 12.70 -20.59 -5.72
N GLU A 377 11.95 -21.38 -4.97
CA GLU A 377 11.58 -22.75 -5.30
C GLU A 377 10.71 -22.82 -6.58
N GLU A 378 11.02 -23.76 -7.48
CA GLU A 378 10.34 -23.91 -8.78
C GLU A 378 8.81 -24.03 -8.66
N GLY A 379 8.31 -24.78 -7.67
CA GLY A 379 6.87 -24.95 -7.45
C GLY A 379 6.14 -23.63 -7.17
N ARG A 380 6.80 -22.68 -6.48
CA ARG A 380 6.25 -21.34 -6.21
C ARG A 380 6.30 -20.46 -7.46
N ILE A 381 7.35 -20.57 -8.27
CA ILE A 381 7.49 -19.86 -9.54
C ILE A 381 6.35 -20.26 -10.50
N ARG A 382 6.12 -21.56 -10.67
CA ARG A 382 5.05 -22.07 -11.55
C ARG A 382 3.66 -21.60 -11.10
N ARG A 383 3.40 -21.58 -9.79
CA ARG A 383 2.16 -21.02 -9.25
C ARG A 383 2.04 -19.54 -9.61
N TRP A 384 3.06 -18.74 -9.32
CA TRP A 384 3.05 -17.31 -9.62
C TRP A 384 2.83 -17.03 -11.12
N LEU A 385 3.51 -17.74 -12.02
CA LEU A 385 3.35 -17.57 -13.47
C LEU A 385 1.89 -17.79 -13.90
N ARG A 386 1.24 -18.84 -13.40
CA ARG A 386 -0.17 -19.13 -13.69
C ARG A 386 -1.10 -18.02 -13.23
N GLU A 387 -0.84 -17.49 -12.05
CA GLU A 387 -1.67 -16.46 -11.44
C GLU A 387 -1.52 -15.12 -12.16
N VAL A 388 -0.28 -14.72 -12.48
CA VAL A 388 -0.01 -13.52 -13.28
C VAL A 388 -0.61 -13.68 -14.69
N LEU A 389 -0.49 -14.86 -15.29
CA LEU A 389 -1.10 -15.15 -16.59
C LEU A 389 -2.61 -14.92 -16.55
N GLY A 390 -3.30 -15.37 -15.51
CA GLY A 390 -4.75 -15.16 -15.33
C GLY A 390 -5.14 -13.68 -15.21
N VAL A 391 -4.26 -12.83 -14.66
CA VAL A 391 -4.45 -11.38 -14.62
C VAL A 391 -4.19 -10.72 -15.97
N VAL A 392 -3.15 -11.15 -16.69
CA VAL A 392 -2.70 -10.53 -17.94
C VAL A 392 -3.54 -10.93 -19.15
N GLU A 393 -3.97 -12.19 -19.21
CA GLU A 393 -4.66 -12.77 -20.37
C GLU A 393 -5.88 -11.94 -20.86
N PRO A 394 -6.78 -11.45 -19.99
CA PRO A 394 -7.91 -10.63 -20.42
C PRO A 394 -7.53 -9.37 -21.22
N TYR A 395 -6.35 -8.79 -20.96
CA TYR A 395 -5.90 -7.55 -21.60
C TYR A 395 -5.31 -7.76 -22.98
N VAL A 396 -4.71 -8.92 -23.22
CA VAL A 396 -4.04 -9.25 -24.49
C VAL A 396 -4.92 -10.05 -25.44
N LYS A 397 -6.14 -10.43 -25.02
CA LYS A 397 -7.12 -11.13 -25.88
C LYS A 397 -7.40 -10.39 -27.19
N THR A 398 -7.34 -9.06 -27.17
CA THR A 398 -7.56 -8.19 -28.34
C THR A 398 -6.49 -8.37 -29.42
N TRP A 399 -5.35 -8.97 -29.08
CA TRP A 399 -4.27 -9.24 -30.04
C TRP A 399 -4.46 -10.57 -30.79
N GLU A 400 -5.52 -11.33 -30.50
CA GLU A 400 -5.94 -12.54 -31.22
C GLU A 400 -4.87 -13.64 -31.38
N GLY A 401 -3.81 -13.60 -30.57
CA GLY A 401 -2.69 -14.54 -30.67
C GLY A 401 -1.51 -14.05 -31.50
N VAL A 402 -1.53 -12.79 -31.91
CA VAL A 402 -0.44 -12.14 -32.65
C VAL A 402 0.24 -11.12 -31.76
N TRP A 403 1.51 -11.34 -31.43
CA TRP A 403 2.27 -10.37 -30.64
C TRP A 403 2.46 -9.07 -31.42
N PRO A 404 2.09 -7.90 -30.86
CA PRO A 404 2.23 -6.63 -31.58
C PRO A 404 3.69 -6.36 -31.93
N THR A 405 3.96 -5.96 -33.17
CA THR A 405 5.31 -5.54 -33.60
C THR A 405 5.63 -4.13 -33.14
N ILE A 406 4.62 -3.28 -32.98
CA ILE A 406 4.73 -1.90 -32.53
C ILE A 406 4.98 -1.87 -31.01
N GLU A 407 6.11 -1.30 -30.59
CA GLU A 407 6.49 -1.24 -29.18
C GLU A 407 5.53 -0.41 -28.33
N VAL A 408 5.04 0.72 -28.87
CA VAL A 408 4.12 1.63 -28.17
C VAL A 408 2.86 0.90 -27.70
N GLU A 409 2.25 0.06 -28.55
CA GLU A 409 1.06 -0.72 -28.20
C GLU A 409 1.32 -1.69 -27.04
N ARG A 410 2.49 -2.35 -27.04
CA ARG A 410 2.89 -3.26 -25.96
C ARG A 410 3.06 -2.49 -24.64
N ARG A 411 3.67 -1.31 -24.71
CA ARG A 411 3.92 -0.44 -23.55
C ARG A 411 2.61 0.08 -22.96
N GLU A 412 1.66 0.50 -23.78
CA GLU A 412 0.35 0.97 -23.34
C GLU A 412 -0.44 -0.13 -22.63
N VAL A 413 -0.46 -1.34 -23.21
CA VAL A 413 -1.15 -2.49 -22.59
C VAL A 413 -0.46 -2.92 -21.30
N LEU A 414 0.88 -2.99 -21.27
CA LEU A 414 1.62 -3.27 -20.04
C LEU A 414 1.33 -2.24 -18.96
N ARG A 415 1.36 -0.94 -19.30
CA ARG A 415 1.03 0.13 -18.34
C ARG A 415 -0.36 -0.06 -17.77
N ARG A 416 -1.35 -0.29 -18.63
CA ARG A 416 -2.76 -0.48 -18.23
C ARG A 416 -2.91 -1.67 -17.28
N ILE A 417 -2.32 -2.81 -17.62
CA ILE A 417 -2.33 -4.00 -16.75
C ILE A 417 -1.81 -3.64 -15.35
N LEU A 418 -0.64 -2.99 -15.28
CA LEU A 418 0.04 -2.71 -14.01
C LEU A 418 -0.69 -1.67 -13.15
N VAL A 419 -1.23 -0.62 -13.78
CA VAL A 419 -2.02 0.41 -13.08
C VAL A 419 -3.30 -0.20 -12.50
N GLU A 420 -4.01 -1.02 -13.29
CA GLU A 420 -5.23 -1.67 -12.82
C GLU A 420 -4.96 -2.80 -11.82
N ASN A 421 -3.74 -3.37 -11.80
CA ASN A 421 -3.37 -4.55 -11.02
C ASN A 421 -2.06 -4.34 -10.23
N GLY A 422 -2.04 -3.32 -9.37
CA GLY A 422 -0.86 -2.97 -8.56
C GLY A 422 -0.30 -4.10 -7.69
N GLN A 423 -1.09 -5.15 -7.37
CA GLN A 423 -0.61 -6.36 -6.69
C GLN A 423 0.50 -7.09 -7.46
N LEU A 424 0.63 -6.87 -8.78
CA LEU A 424 1.73 -7.43 -9.58
C LEU A 424 3.11 -6.89 -9.15
N PHE A 425 3.16 -5.82 -8.36
CA PHE A 425 4.38 -5.31 -7.73
C PHE A 425 4.71 -5.94 -6.37
N ALA A 426 3.79 -6.71 -5.79
CA ALA A 426 4.01 -7.42 -4.53
C ALA A 426 5.24 -8.36 -4.65
N ARG A 427 6.01 -8.49 -3.56
CA ARG A 427 7.22 -9.35 -3.51
C ARG A 427 6.96 -10.74 -2.96
N TRP A 428 7.40 -11.77 -3.68
CA TRP A 428 7.47 -13.22 -3.41
C TRP A 428 7.44 -13.78 -1.97
N LYS A 429 7.73 -13.00 -0.95
CA LYS A 429 7.60 -13.37 0.46
C LYS A 429 6.18 -13.05 0.93
N LEU A 430 5.30 -14.02 0.74
CA LEU A 430 4.02 -14.15 1.44
C LEU A 430 4.24 -13.88 2.93
N SER A 431 3.71 -12.78 3.45
CA SER A 431 3.24 -12.83 4.83
C SER A 431 2.10 -13.85 4.85
N PRO A 432 2.06 -14.78 5.83
CA PRO A 432 0.96 -15.73 5.97
C PRO A 432 -0.44 -15.09 6.01
N GLY A 433 -0.53 -13.80 6.36
CA GLY A 433 -1.78 -13.04 6.42
C GLY A 433 -2.04 -12.06 5.26
N LEU A 434 -1.10 -11.85 4.33
CA LEU A 434 -1.31 -10.88 3.24
C LEU A 434 -1.88 -11.55 1.99
N LYS A 435 -3.03 -11.03 1.54
CA LYS A 435 -3.69 -11.53 0.34
C LYS A 435 -3.05 -11.05 -0.95
N GLU A 436 -2.05 -10.18 -0.91
CA GLU A 436 -1.34 -9.66 -2.09
C GLU A 436 -0.81 -10.76 -3.04
N PHE A 437 -0.65 -12.00 -2.56
CA PHE A 437 -0.35 -13.20 -3.38
C PHE A 437 -1.48 -14.25 -3.45
N SER A 438 -2.59 -14.01 -2.74
CA SER A 438 -3.79 -14.82 -2.80
C SER A 438 -4.66 -14.38 -3.97
N PHE A 439 -4.30 -14.85 -5.15
CA PHE A 439 -5.15 -14.76 -6.33
C PHE A 439 -6.43 -15.62 -6.23
N ALA A 440 -6.56 -16.43 -5.16
CA ALA A 440 -7.72 -17.24 -4.80
C ALA A 440 -8.98 -16.42 -4.45
N LEU A 441 -8.91 -15.09 -4.41
CA LEU A 441 -10.10 -14.24 -4.37
C LEU A 441 -10.80 -14.38 -5.73
N GLY A 442 -11.82 -15.23 -5.80
CA GLY A 442 -12.60 -15.50 -7.02
C GLY A 442 -13.20 -14.24 -7.67
N PRO A 443 -13.82 -14.37 -8.85
CA PRO A 443 -14.56 -13.27 -9.47
C PRO A 443 -15.57 -12.67 -8.49
N MET A 444 -15.81 -11.35 -8.58
CA MET A 444 -17.06 -10.82 -8.04
C MET A 444 -18.18 -11.41 -8.89
N GLU A 445 -19.09 -12.16 -8.27
CA GLU A 445 -20.37 -12.51 -8.90
C GLU A 445 -21.26 -11.27 -9.05
#